data_AF-A0A1M7SHV0-F1
#
_entry.id   AF-A0A1M7SHV0-F1
#
_cell.length_a   1.000
_cell.length_b   1.000
_cell.length_c   1.000
_cell.angle_alpha   90.00
_cell.angle_beta   90.00
_cell.angle_gamma   90.00
#
_symmetry.space_group_name_H-M   'P 1'
#
loop_
_entity.id
_entity.type
_entity.pdbx_description
1 polymer ?
#
loop_
_entity_poly.entity_id
_entity_poly.type
_entity_poly.pdbx_seq_one_letter_code
_entity_poly.pdbx_strand_id
1 'polypeptide(L)'
;MSSKLWQILAGFATALSLILLAGMFVFPPCSGLIETAAGGSVPMKCHWTFRAEIPIAVLLILAAAGQFFLKEPKLRRLSSLLIIALGAAGIAITTDAVIGICMKAEMACHTTALFCRIVYGLLILAAGIQLLNADNGRRHKREF
;
A
#
# COMPACT_ATOMS: atom_id res chain seq x y z
N MET A 1 -6.27 10.04 21.84
CA MET A 1 -5.87 8.64 21.66
C MET A 1 -4.73 8.32 22.64
N SER A 2 -4.81 7.20 23.36
CA SER A 2 -3.72 6.75 24.23
C SER A 2 -2.45 6.50 23.39
N SER A 3 -1.28 6.89 23.92
CA SER A 3 0.01 6.69 23.24
C SER A 3 0.26 5.24 22.84
N LYS A 4 -0.22 4.28 23.67
CA LYS A 4 -0.10 2.84 23.41
C LYS A 4 -0.91 2.40 22.18
N LEU A 5 -2.14 2.89 22.01
CA LEU A 5 -3.00 2.52 20.88
C LEU A 5 -2.43 3.03 19.55
N TRP A 6 -1.83 4.22 19.54
CA TRP A 6 -1.12 4.76 18.38
C TRP A 6 0.05 3.86 17.96
N GLN A 7 0.86 3.43 18.94
CA GLN A 7 2.01 2.56 18.69
C GLN A 7 1.60 1.18 18.19
N ILE A 8 0.50 0.60 18.70
CA ILE A 8 -0.03 -0.68 18.23
C ILE A 8 -0.47 -0.57 16.77
N LEU A 9 -1.23 0.48 16.42
CA LEU A 9 -1.68 0.71 15.04
C LEU A 9 -0.51 0.96 14.09
N ALA A 10 0.50 1.73 14.51
CA ALA A 10 1.72 1.95 13.74
C ALA A 10 2.49 0.65 13.53
N GLY A 11 2.63 -0.18 14.58
CA GLY A 11 3.26 -1.50 14.51
C GLY A 11 2.54 -2.44 13.54
N PHE A 12 1.21 -2.47 13.62
CA PHE A 12 0.39 -3.25 12.70
C PHE A 12 0.56 -2.78 11.25
N ALA A 13 0.56 -1.46 11.00
CA ALA A 13 0.78 -0.90 9.67
C ALA A 13 2.20 -1.20 9.13
N THR A 14 3.23 -1.14 9.96
CA THR A 14 4.59 -1.55 9.55
C THR A 14 4.68 -3.03 9.21
N ALA A 15 4.05 -3.90 10.01
CA ALA A 15 4.04 -5.33 9.75
C ALA A 15 3.33 -5.65 8.43
N LEU A 16 2.17 -5.04 8.18
CA LEU A 16 1.44 -5.19 6.91
C LEU A 16 2.27 -4.71 5.71
N SER A 17 2.99 -3.60 5.84
CA SER A 17 3.82 -3.06 4.76
C SER A 17 5.02 -3.97 4.44
N LEU A 18 5.59 -4.63 5.45
CA LEU A 18 6.62 -5.66 5.27
C LEU A 18 6.06 -6.93 4.62
N ILE A 19 4.87 -7.37 5.05
CA ILE A 19 4.16 -8.52 4.46
C ILE A 19 3.84 -8.24 2.99
N LEU A 20 3.45 -7.01 2.66
CA LEU A 20 3.20 -6.59 1.27
C LEU A 20 4.47 -6.76 0.42
N LEU A 21 5.61 -6.23 0.89
CA LEU A 21 6.88 -6.35 0.18
C LEU A 21 7.33 -7.81 0.05
N ALA A 22 7.25 -8.60 1.13
CA ALA A 22 7.61 -10.01 1.12
C ALA A 22 6.69 -10.84 0.19
N GLY A 23 5.39 -10.55 0.19
CA GLY A 23 4.41 -11.24 -0.64
C GLY A 23 4.69 -11.10 -2.15
N MET A 24 5.29 -9.99 -2.58
CA MET A 24 5.71 -9.80 -3.98
C MET A 24 6.83 -10.76 -4.40
N PHE A 25 7.66 -11.24 -3.46
CA PHE A 25 8.71 -12.22 -3.75
C PHE A 25 8.18 -13.67 -3.68
N VAL A 26 7.19 -13.93 -2.81
CA VAL A 26 6.59 -15.26 -2.64
C VAL A 26 5.67 -15.62 -3.81
N PHE A 27 4.93 -14.63 -4.33
CA PHE A 27 4.05 -14.79 -5.48
C PHE A 27 4.60 -14.00 -6.67
N PRO A 28 5.60 -14.54 -7.39
CA PRO A 28 6.20 -13.83 -8.51
C PRO A 28 5.13 -13.60 -9.59
N PRO A 29 5.09 -12.40 -10.19
CA PRO A 29 4.22 -12.16 -11.34
C PRO A 29 4.62 -13.03 -12.52
N CYS A 30 3.70 -13.15 -13.47
CA CYS A 30 3.96 -13.86 -14.73
C CYS A 30 5.27 -13.36 -15.37
N SER A 31 6.24 -14.27 -15.55
CA SER A 31 7.50 -14.03 -16.26
C SER A 31 7.37 -14.16 -17.78
N GLY A 32 6.14 -14.35 -18.28
CA GLY A 32 5.87 -14.56 -19.70
C GLY A 32 6.35 -13.38 -20.54
N LEU A 33 7.29 -13.66 -21.42
CA LEU A 33 7.61 -12.79 -22.54
C LEU A 33 6.54 -13.05 -23.62
N ILE A 34 5.92 -12.00 -24.14
CA ILE A 34 5.03 -12.14 -25.29
C ILE A 34 5.84 -11.99 -26.56
N GLU A 35 5.74 -12.96 -27.46
CA GLU A 35 6.25 -12.82 -28.82
C GLU A 35 5.38 -11.83 -29.58
N THR A 36 6.01 -10.78 -30.05
CA THR A 36 5.43 -9.76 -30.90
C THR A 36 5.30 -10.33 -32.32
N ALA A 37 4.29 -9.88 -33.08
CA ALA A 37 4.13 -10.25 -34.48
C ALA A 37 5.35 -9.90 -35.37
N ALA A 38 6.26 -9.06 -34.86
CA ALA A 38 7.53 -8.69 -35.49
C ALA A 38 8.71 -9.62 -35.09
N GLY A 39 8.48 -10.71 -34.37
CA GLY A 39 9.50 -11.68 -33.95
C GLY A 39 10.34 -11.26 -32.74
N GLY A 40 10.05 -10.11 -32.11
CA GLY A 40 10.66 -9.69 -30.84
C GLY A 40 9.89 -10.19 -29.63
N SER A 41 10.50 -10.16 -28.44
CA SER A 41 9.84 -10.54 -27.19
C SER A 41 9.76 -9.34 -26.23
N VAL A 42 8.56 -9.04 -25.69
CA VAL A 42 8.37 -7.93 -24.72
C VAL A 42 7.75 -8.45 -23.42
N PRO A 43 8.11 -7.87 -22.27
CA PRO A 43 7.54 -8.27 -20.98
C PRO A 43 6.06 -7.87 -20.89
N MET A 44 5.25 -8.72 -20.25
CA MET A 44 3.84 -8.44 -19.96
C MET A 44 3.66 -7.19 -19.07
N LYS A 45 2.48 -6.56 -19.15
CA LYS A 45 2.13 -5.38 -18.34
C LYS A 45 2.30 -5.59 -16.83
N CYS A 46 2.02 -6.80 -16.32
CA CYS A 46 2.20 -7.17 -14.92
C CYS A 46 3.63 -6.94 -14.42
N HIS A 47 4.64 -7.12 -15.28
CA HIS A 47 6.03 -6.89 -14.90
C HIS A 47 6.26 -5.44 -14.43
N TRP A 48 5.69 -4.49 -15.16
CA TRP A 48 5.79 -3.06 -14.85
C TRP A 48 4.91 -2.68 -13.66
N THR A 49 3.73 -3.29 -13.53
CA THR A 49 2.83 -3.12 -12.37
C THR A 49 3.57 -3.46 -11.07
N PHE A 50 4.15 -4.66 -10.97
CA PHE A 50 4.83 -5.07 -9.73
C PHE A 50 6.16 -4.34 -9.51
N ARG A 51 6.86 -3.91 -10.57
CA ARG A 51 8.02 -3.00 -10.41
C ARG A 51 7.61 -1.65 -9.82
N ALA A 52 6.47 -1.09 -10.22
CA ALA A 52 5.95 0.16 -9.67
C ALA A 52 5.44 -0.01 -8.23
N GLU A 53 5.06 -1.23 -7.86
CA GLU A 53 4.56 -1.55 -6.52
C GLU A 53 5.67 -1.57 -5.45
N ILE A 54 6.89 -1.99 -5.81
CA ILE A 54 8.05 -2.06 -4.91
C ILE A 54 8.35 -0.69 -4.24
N PRO A 55 8.51 0.44 -4.96
CA PRO A 55 8.77 1.72 -4.31
C PRO A 55 7.62 2.18 -3.42
N ILE A 56 6.37 1.85 -3.76
CA ILE A 56 5.19 2.17 -2.91
C ILE A 56 5.27 1.41 -1.58
N ALA A 57 5.59 0.12 -1.64
CA ALA A 57 5.80 -0.72 -0.45
C ALA A 57 6.89 -0.13 0.45
N VAL A 58 8.03 0.28 -0.13
CA VAL A 58 9.14 0.89 0.61
C VAL A 58 8.73 2.21 1.25
N LEU A 59 8.02 3.09 0.52
CA LEU A 59 7.53 4.36 1.06
C LEU A 59 6.53 4.14 2.20
N LEU A 60 5.67 3.12 2.10
CA LEU A 60 4.74 2.74 3.17
C LEU A 60 5.46 2.27 4.43
N ILE A 61 6.51 1.44 4.29
CA ILE A 61 7.35 1.02 5.42
C ILE A 61 7.96 2.24 6.11
N LEU A 62 8.53 3.18 5.35
CA LEU A 62 9.13 4.40 5.90
C LEU A 62 8.09 5.29 6.60
N ALA A 63 6.92 5.48 5.98
CA ALA A 63 5.84 6.29 6.54
C ALA A 63 5.28 5.66 7.84
N ALA A 64 5.02 4.36 7.83
CA ALA A 64 4.51 3.63 8.99
C ALA A 64 5.55 3.53 10.12
N ALA A 65 6.81 3.25 9.81
CA ALA A 65 7.89 3.20 10.80
C ALA A 65 8.19 4.60 11.38
N GLY A 66 8.07 5.64 10.56
CA GLY A 66 8.18 7.03 11.00
C GLY A 66 7.15 7.40 12.08
N GLN A 67 5.96 6.77 12.08
CA GLN A 67 4.91 7.03 13.07
C GLN A 67 5.32 6.76 14.52
N PHE A 68 6.35 5.94 14.76
CA PHE A 68 6.89 5.69 16.10
C PHE A 68 7.64 6.91 16.67
N PHE A 69 8.30 7.68 15.81
CA PHE A 69 9.11 8.84 16.22
C PHE A 69 8.30 10.15 16.23
N LEU A 70 7.15 10.15 15.58
CA LEU A 70 6.25 11.29 15.46
C LEU A 70 5.59 11.63 16.80
N LYS A 71 5.99 12.74 17.43
CA LYS A 71 5.36 13.29 18.64
C LYS A 71 4.29 14.35 18.34
N GLU A 72 4.50 15.10 17.26
CA GLU A 72 3.62 16.20 16.85
C GLU A 72 2.29 15.69 16.25
N PRO A 73 1.12 16.16 16.74
CA PRO A 73 -0.18 15.71 16.27
C PRO A 73 -0.44 16.07 14.79
N LYS A 74 0.12 17.20 14.31
CA LYS A 74 0.03 17.59 12.89
C LYS A 74 0.76 16.61 11.99
N LEU A 75 1.98 16.23 12.39
CA LEU A 75 2.85 15.37 11.62
C LEU A 75 2.34 13.91 11.63
N ARG A 76 1.75 13.48 12.75
CA ARG A 76 0.97 12.25 12.84
C ARG A 76 -0.17 12.20 11.83
N ARG A 77 -0.97 13.27 11.72
CA ARG A 77 -2.05 13.33 10.71
C ARG A 77 -1.52 13.23 9.28
N LEU A 78 -0.46 13.98 8.99
CA LEU A 78 0.15 13.98 7.66
C LEU A 78 0.65 12.57 7.29
N SER A 79 1.28 11.86 8.23
CA SER A 79 1.73 10.48 8.01
C SER A 79 0.58 9.52 7.70
N SER A 80 -0.54 9.60 8.42
CA SER A 80 -1.73 8.77 8.14
C SER A 80 -2.34 9.10 6.77
N LEU A 81 -2.38 10.37 6.38
CA LEU A 81 -2.84 10.76 5.04
C LEU A 81 -1.91 10.24 3.95
N LEU A 82 -0.60 10.29 4.17
CA LEU A 82 0.39 9.73 3.23
C LEU A 82 0.21 8.22 3.05
N ILE A 83 -0.01 7.47 4.14
CA ILE A 83 -0.27 6.03 4.09
C ILE A 83 -1.55 5.72 3.28
N ILE A 84 -2.61 6.50 3.50
CA ILE A 84 -3.87 6.35 2.72
C ILE A 84 -3.63 6.63 1.24
N ALA A 85 -2.93 7.72 0.92
CA ALA A 85 -2.64 8.09 -0.47
C ALA A 85 -1.78 7.03 -1.17
N LEU A 86 -0.73 6.53 -0.51
CA LEU A 86 0.13 5.46 -1.04
C LEU A 86 -0.64 4.14 -1.21
N GLY A 87 -1.47 3.76 -0.25
CA GLY A 87 -2.31 2.57 -0.36
C GLY A 87 -3.32 2.67 -1.50
N ALA A 88 -3.95 3.83 -1.68
CA ALA A 88 -4.85 4.07 -2.80
C ALA A 88 -4.11 4.03 -4.15
N ALA A 89 -2.90 4.59 -4.21
CA ALA A 89 -2.06 4.53 -5.41
C ALA A 89 -1.67 3.09 -5.77
N GLY A 90 -1.30 2.26 -4.80
CA GLY A 90 -1.01 0.83 -5.04
C GLY A 90 -2.23 0.06 -5.57
N ILE A 91 -3.41 0.29 -5.00
CA ILE A 91 -4.65 -0.28 -5.53
C ILE A 91 -4.91 0.21 -6.97
N ALA A 92 -4.72 1.49 -7.25
CA ALA A 92 -4.93 2.06 -8.58
C ALA A 92 -3.98 1.46 -9.63
N ILE A 93 -2.71 1.24 -9.29
CA ILE A 93 -1.71 0.63 -10.19
C ILE A 93 -2.09 -0.79 -10.58
N THR A 94 -2.57 -1.58 -9.62
CA THR A 94 -3.05 -2.95 -9.89
C THR A 94 -4.35 -2.98 -10.69
N THR A 95 -5.05 -1.85 -10.86
CA THR A 95 -6.33 -1.76 -11.59
C THR A 95 -6.06 -1.37 -13.05
N ASP A 96 -6.90 -1.82 -13.99
CA ASP A 96 -6.74 -1.53 -15.43
C ASP A 96 -6.84 -0.05 -15.80
N ALA A 97 -7.19 0.82 -14.85
CA ALA A 97 -7.22 2.27 -15.03
C ALA A 97 -5.83 2.93 -15.13
N VAL A 98 -4.75 2.30 -14.64
CA VAL A 98 -3.41 2.90 -14.61
C VAL A 98 -2.38 2.06 -15.38
N ILE A 99 -2.11 0.83 -14.93
CA ILE A 99 -1.24 -0.14 -15.63
C ILE A 99 -2.01 -1.44 -15.85
N GLY A 100 -2.63 -1.94 -14.78
CA GLY A 100 -3.46 -3.13 -14.82
C GLY A 100 -2.69 -4.44 -14.79
N ILE A 101 -3.45 -5.52 -14.82
CA ILE A 101 -2.96 -6.91 -14.79
C ILE A 101 -3.57 -7.71 -15.94
N CYS A 102 -3.00 -8.84 -16.32
CA CYS A 102 -3.48 -9.64 -17.46
C CYS A 102 -5.01 -9.84 -17.43
N MET A 103 -5.68 -9.86 -18.58
CA MET A 103 -7.16 -9.94 -18.62
C MET A 103 -7.72 -11.31 -18.23
N LYS A 104 -6.93 -12.39 -18.35
CA LYS A 104 -7.38 -13.75 -18.06
C LYS A 104 -7.31 -14.02 -16.56
N ALA A 105 -8.47 -14.22 -15.95
CA ALA A 105 -8.63 -14.43 -14.50
C ALA A 105 -7.85 -15.63 -13.94
N GLU A 106 -7.57 -16.66 -14.76
CA GLU A 106 -6.83 -17.86 -14.35
C GLU A 106 -5.31 -17.65 -14.26
N MET A 107 -4.82 -16.46 -14.57
CA MET A 107 -3.38 -16.15 -14.53
C MET A 107 -2.90 -15.87 -13.10
N ALA A 108 -1.72 -16.38 -12.73
CA ALA A 108 -1.13 -16.24 -11.38
C ALA A 108 -0.97 -14.77 -10.91
N CYS A 109 -0.95 -13.80 -11.82
CA CYS A 109 -0.91 -12.37 -11.48
C CYS A 109 -2.17 -11.89 -10.73
N HIS A 110 -3.34 -12.53 -10.92
CA HIS A 110 -4.57 -12.14 -10.22
C HIS A 110 -4.51 -12.45 -8.74
N THR A 111 -3.94 -13.59 -8.36
CA THR A 111 -3.77 -13.98 -6.94
C THR A 111 -2.86 -12.98 -6.23
N THR A 112 -1.74 -12.62 -6.86
CA THR A 112 -0.79 -11.64 -6.32
C THR A 112 -1.42 -10.25 -6.21
N ALA A 113 -2.13 -9.80 -7.25
CA ALA A 113 -2.80 -8.50 -7.23
C ALA A 113 -3.91 -8.44 -6.18
N LEU A 114 -4.69 -9.52 -6.01
CA LEU A 114 -5.71 -9.61 -4.98
C LEU A 114 -5.09 -9.57 -3.59
N PHE A 115 -4.00 -10.29 -3.37
CA PHE A 115 -3.23 -10.23 -2.12
C PHE A 115 -2.76 -8.79 -1.82
N CYS A 116 -2.13 -8.12 -2.78
CA CYS A 116 -1.69 -6.73 -2.62
C CYS A 116 -2.87 -5.80 -2.28
N ARG A 117 -3.99 -5.90 -3.02
CA ARG A 117 -5.18 -5.07 -2.79
C ARG A 117 -5.78 -5.26 -1.40
N ILE A 118 -5.84 -6.49 -0.89
CA ILE A 118 -6.32 -6.76 0.47
C ILE A 118 -5.40 -6.09 1.49
N VAL A 119 -4.09 -6.24 1.36
CA VAL A 119 -3.12 -5.65 2.29
C VAL A 119 -3.17 -4.12 2.26
N TYR A 120 -3.28 -3.50 1.07
CA TYR A 120 -3.51 -2.06 0.97
C TYR A 120 -4.82 -1.61 1.58
N GLY A 121 -5.90 -2.37 1.39
CA GLY A 121 -7.19 -2.10 2.03
C GLY A 121 -7.05 -2.07 3.56
N LEU A 122 -6.35 -3.05 4.14
CA LEU A 122 -6.09 -3.09 5.58
C LEU A 122 -5.23 -1.91 6.06
N LEU A 123 -4.22 -1.51 5.28
CA LEU A 123 -3.39 -0.34 5.58
C LEU A 123 -4.20 0.96 5.57
N ILE A 124 -5.06 1.14 4.56
CA ILE A 124 -5.95 2.31 4.46
C ILE A 124 -6.92 2.34 5.65
N LEU A 125 -7.49 1.19 6.04
CA LEU A 125 -8.38 1.11 7.20
C LEU A 125 -7.65 1.48 8.50
N ALA A 126 -6.46 0.92 8.74
CA ALA A 126 -5.65 1.25 9.91
C ALA A 126 -5.29 2.74 9.96
N ALA A 127 -4.86 3.32 8.83
CA ALA A 127 -4.53 4.73 8.72
C ALA A 127 -5.77 5.64 8.82
N GLY A 128 -6.92 5.20 8.33
CA GLY A 128 -8.21 5.89 8.48
C GLY A 128 -8.63 5.99 9.95
N ILE A 129 -8.48 4.91 10.72
CA ILE A 129 -8.74 4.92 12.17
C ILE A 129 -7.79 5.89 12.89
N GLN A 130 -6.50 5.89 12.52
CA GLN A 130 -5.53 6.85 13.07
C GLN A 130 -5.92 8.31 12.74
N LEU A 131 -6.36 8.56 11.51
CA LEU A 131 -6.75 9.88 11.02
C LEU A 131 -7.99 10.42 11.73
N LEU A 132 -9.05 9.61 11.85
CA LEU A 132 -10.29 9.99 12.54
C LEU A 132 -10.04 10.31 14.03
N ASN A 133 -9.23 9.48 14.69
CA ASN A 133 -8.87 9.69 16.08
C ASN A 133 -7.96 10.90 16.30
N ALA A 134 -7.08 11.21 15.33
CA ALA A 134 -6.28 12.42 15.34
C ALA A 134 -7.14 13.68 15.13
N ASP A 135 -8.23 13.59 14.37
CA ASP A 135 -9.14 14.72 14.11
C ASP A 135 -10.09 14.99 15.27
N ASN A 136 -10.63 13.94 15.90
CA ASN A 136 -11.47 14.06 17.10
C ASN A 136 -10.73 14.74 18.26
N GLY A 137 -9.43 14.45 18.44
CA GLY A 137 -8.59 15.11 19.44
C GLY A 137 -8.36 16.62 19.17
N ARG A 138 -8.55 17.09 17.93
CA ARG A 138 -8.46 18.51 17.57
C ARG A 138 -9.78 19.25 17.69
N ARG A 139 -10.92 18.61 17.40
CA ARG A 139 -12.24 19.24 17.60
C ARG A 139 -12.45 19.66 19.05
N HIS A 140 -12.12 18.77 19.98
CA HIS A 140 -12.23 19.03 21.43
C HIS A 140 -11.30 20.15 21.93
N LYS A 141 -10.25 20.54 21.19
CA LYS A 141 -9.37 21.67 21.55
C LYS A 141 -9.79 23.01 20.95
N ARG A 142 -10.79 23.03 20.07
CA ARG A 142 -11.32 24.26 19.45
C ARG A 142 -12.63 24.73 20.09
N GLU A 143 -13.26 23.90 20.91
CA GLU A 143 -14.51 24.20 21.63
C GLU A 143 -14.28 24.69 23.07
N PHE A 144 -13.03 24.78 23.52
CA PHE A 144 -12.60 25.40 24.78
C PHE A 144 -11.60 26.51 24.47
#